data_AF-A0A2N2Z1L4-F1
#
_entry.id   AF-A0A2N2Z1L4-F1
#
_cell.length_a   1.000
_cell.length_b   1.000
_cell.length_c   1.000
_cell.angle_alpha   90.00
_cell.angle_beta   90.00
_cell.angle_gamma   90.00
#
_symmetry.space_group_name_H-M   'P 1'
#
loop_
_entity.id
_entity.type
_entity.pdbx_description
1 polymer ?
#
loop_
_entity_poly.entity_id
_entity_poly.type
_entity_poly.pdbx_seq_one_letter_code
_entity_poly.pdbx_strand_id
1 'polypeptide(L)'
;MLEDYKDSDSGKFDEITRTIETLVDENHKILVFSSFVKHLRIVEKHLKHSGIGYQMLIGSTTNRQQIVDIFQNDSSTNVFLISIKAGGVGLNLTAADYILVLDPWWNPAVENQAIARAHRIGQDKSVFVYRFISVDTVEEKIQKLQEQKLLLSMEFIESANPLSVIGKEQMIDIFS
;
A
#
# COMPACT_ATOMS: atom_id res chain seq x y z
N MET A 1 -15.46 24.38 -6.11
CA MET A 1 -15.57 24.80 -4.70
C MET A 1 -14.95 23.69 -3.89
N LEU A 2 -13.66 23.86 -3.56
CA LEU A 2 -12.85 22.91 -2.79
C LEU A 2 -13.07 23.29 -1.33
N GLU A 3 -14.13 22.76 -0.72
CA GLU A 3 -14.42 22.98 0.69
C GLU A 3 -13.75 21.87 1.51
N ASP A 4 -12.76 22.30 2.29
CA ASP A 4 -12.43 21.85 3.64
C ASP A 4 -12.20 20.36 3.87
N TYR A 5 -11.14 19.83 3.25
CA TYR A 5 -10.38 18.76 3.90
C TYR A 5 -9.47 19.42 4.93
N LYS A 6 -9.97 19.58 6.17
CA LYS A 6 -9.21 20.09 7.30
C LYS A 6 -7.84 19.38 7.40
N ASP A 7 -6.80 20.21 7.36
CA ASP A 7 -5.54 20.07 8.09
C ASP A 7 -5.57 18.93 9.12
N SER A 8 -4.83 17.84 8.86
CA SER A 8 -3.50 17.65 9.48
C SER A 8 -3.54 17.58 11.01
N ASP A 9 -4.35 16.67 11.55
CA ASP A 9 -4.21 16.12 12.90
C ASP A 9 -4.65 14.64 12.92
N SER A 10 -4.21 13.91 11.90
CA SER A 10 -4.44 12.46 11.78
C SER A 10 -3.18 11.79 12.28
N GLY A 11 -3.17 11.28 13.50
CA GLY A 11 -1.99 10.60 14.08
C GLY A 11 -1.44 9.48 13.18
N LYS A 12 -2.28 8.92 12.30
CA LYS A 12 -1.86 8.01 11.24
C LYS A 12 -1.00 8.69 10.17
N PHE A 13 -1.39 9.86 9.69
CA PHE A 13 -0.59 10.62 8.71
C PHE A 13 0.76 11.05 9.29
N ASP A 14 0.77 11.49 10.55
CA ASP A 14 2.01 11.88 11.24
C ASP A 14 2.95 10.69 11.38
N GLU A 15 2.43 9.52 11.77
CA GLU A 15 3.26 8.32 11.87
C GLU A 15 3.74 7.83 10.48
N ILE A 16 2.91 7.93 9.45
CA ILE A 16 3.31 7.60 8.06
C ILE A 16 4.46 8.49 7.61
N THR A 17 4.33 9.81 7.77
CA THR A 17 5.34 10.77 7.30
C THR A 17 6.63 10.64 8.10
N ARG A 18 6.54 10.51 9.42
CA ARG A 18 7.68 10.23 10.30
C ARG A 18 8.42 8.95 9.92
N THR A 19 7.68 7.88 9.62
CA THR A 19 8.27 6.60 9.17
C THR A 19 8.99 6.78 7.85
N ILE A 20 8.39 7.49 6.89
CA ILE A 20 9.02 7.77 5.60
C ILE A 20 10.32 8.57 5.79
N GLU A 21 10.29 9.64 6.57
CA GLU A 21 11.46 10.48 6.82
C GLU A 21 12.61 9.68 7.45
N THR A 22 12.30 8.90 8.50
CA THR A 22 13.30 8.04 9.17
C THR A 22 13.96 7.08 8.17
N LEU A 23 13.18 6.40 7.35
CA LEU A 23 13.69 5.44 6.37
C LEU A 23 14.47 6.12 5.23
N VAL A 24 14.06 7.31 4.82
CA VAL A 24 14.79 8.11 3.81
C VAL A 24 16.14 8.57 4.36
N ASP A 25 16.20 9.01 5.63
CA ASP A 25 17.43 9.40 6.30
C ASP A 25 18.42 8.22 6.43
N GLU A 26 17.90 7.00 6.58
CA GLU A 26 18.66 5.74 6.55
C GLU A 26 18.99 5.26 5.12
N ASN A 27 18.64 6.07 4.09
CA ASN A 27 18.89 5.82 2.68
C ASN A 27 18.20 4.55 2.13
N HIS A 28 17.02 4.23 2.67
CA HIS A 28 16.17 3.15 2.16
C HIS A 28 15.31 3.60 0.97
N LYS A 29 14.83 2.61 0.20
CA LYS A 29 13.89 2.82 -0.90
C LYS A 29 12.54 2.22 -0.53
N ILE A 30 11.50 3.03 -0.69
CA ILE A 30 10.22 2.82 -0.05
C ILE A 30 9.12 2.76 -1.11
N LEU A 31 8.31 1.71 -1.11
CA LEU A 31 7.05 1.65 -1.83
C LEU A 31 5.92 2.07 -0.90
N VAL A 32 5.05 2.96 -1.34
CA VAL A 32 3.88 3.41 -0.59
C VAL A 32 2.62 3.08 -1.38
N PHE A 33 1.81 2.17 -0.88
CA PHE A 33 0.59 1.71 -1.52
C PHE A 33 -0.64 2.33 -0.85
N SER A 34 -1.61 2.72 -1.69
CA SER A 34 -2.93 3.14 -1.24
C SER A 34 -3.99 2.85 -2.30
N SER A 35 -5.20 2.58 -1.83
CA SER A 35 -6.42 2.44 -2.62
C SER A 35 -6.98 3.79 -3.07
N PHE A 36 -6.63 4.85 -2.33
CA PHE A 36 -7.14 6.20 -2.49
C PHE A 36 -6.06 7.11 -3.06
N VAL A 37 -6.23 7.52 -4.31
CA VAL A 37 -5.31 8.49 -4.94
C VAL A 37 -5.20 9.77 -4.11
N LYS A 38 -6.27 10.19 -3.41
CA LYS A 38 -6.26 11.34 -2.51
C LYS A 38 -5.24 11.18 -1.37
N HIS A 39 -5.13 10.01 -0.73
CA HIS A 39 -4.10 9.76 0.29
C HIS A 39 -2.69 9.91 -0.28
N LEU A 40 -2.44 9.32 -1.46
CA LEU A 40 -1.14 9.48 -2.13
C LEU A 40 -0.82 10.95 -2.43
N ARG A 41 -1.82 11.77 -2.80
CA ARG A 41 -1.63 13.22 -3.04
C ARG A 41 -1.30 13.99 -1.76
N ILE A 42 -1.84 13.58 -0.62
CA ILE A 42 -1.51 14.19 0.68
C ILE A 42 -0.05 13.86 1.04
N VAL A 43 0.37 12.60 0.89
CA VAL A 43 1.78 12.20 1.08
C VAL A 43 2.69 12.91 0.08
N GLU A 44 2.31 12.98 -1.20
CA GLU A 44 3.04 13.72 -2.23
C GLU A 44 3.30 15.17 -1.81
N LYS A 45 2.27 15.85 -1.26
CA LYS A 45 2.41 17.21 -0.76
C LYS A 45 3.51 17.26 0.31
N HIS A 46 3.49 16.35 1.28
CA HIS A 46 4.53 16.27 2.32
C HIS A 46 5.94 16.09 1.74
N LEU A 47 6.12 15.09 0.86
CA LEU A 47 7.42 14.79 0.25
C LEU A 47 8.01 16.00 -0.48
N LYS A 48 7.17 16.79 -1.17
CA LYS A 48 7.61 18.05 -1.80
C LYS A 48 8.09 19.09 -0.79
N HIS A 49 7.38 19.25 0.33
CA HIS A 49 7.78 20.22 1.36
C HIS A 49 9.06 19.79 2.08
N SER A 50 9.26 18.48 2.28
CA SER A 50 10.47 17.91 2.90
C SER A 50 11.63 17.72 1.91
N GLY A 51 11.45 18.04 0.61
CA GLY A 51 12.50 17.88 -0.40
C GLY A 51 12.88 16.43 -0.73
N ILE A 52 12.00 15.47 -0.42
CA ILE A 52 12.24 14.04 -0.64
C ILE A 52 11.88 13.69 -2.09
N GLY A 53 12.83 13.10 -2.82
CA GLY A 53 12.61 12.67 -4.20
C GLY A 53 11.68 11.46 -4.28
N TYR A 54 10.71 11.53 -5.18
CA TYR A 54 9.67 10.50 -5.31
C TYR A 54 9.18 10.33 -6.74
N GLN A 55 8.56 9.18 -7.00
CA GLN A 55 7.77 8.91 -8.20
C GLN A 55 6.34 8.51 -7.84
N MET A 56 5.42 8.66 -8.79
CA MET A 56 4.00 8.34 -8.56
C MET A 56 3.36 7.62 -9.74
N LEU A 57 2.73 6.47 -9.46
CA LEU A 57 2.01 5.65 -10.42
C LEU A 57 0.53 5.56 -10.03
N ILE A 58 -0.32 6.18 -10.85
CA ILE A 58 -1.77 6.11 -10.75
C ILE A 58 -2.39 5.64 -12.07
N GLY A 59 -3.70 5.38 -12.09
CA GLY A 59 -4.38 4.85 -13.27
C GLY A 59 -4.21 5.70 -14.54
N SER A 60 -4.08 7.02 -14.39
CA SER A 60 -3.85 7.97 -15.49
C SER A 60 -2.39 8.10 -15.92
N THR A 61 -1.45 7.39 -15.29
CA THR A 61 -0.03 7.46 -15.65
C THR A 61 0.23 6.72 -16.96
N THR A 62 0.74 7.45 -17.96
CA THR A 62 1.09 6.94 -19.29
C THR A 62 2.54 6.42 -19.36
N ASN A 63 3.50 7.14 -18.77
CA ASN A 63 4.94 6.84 -18.86
C ASN A 63 5.41 5.88 -17.75
N ARG A 64 4.72 4.75 -17.59
CA ARG A 64 4.92 3.83 -16.46
C ARG A 64 6.34 3.27 -16.37
N GLN A 65 6.92 2.85 -17.49
CA GLN A 65 8.27 2.27 -17.50
C GLN A 65 9.32 3.30 -17.05
N GLN A 66 9.24 4.52 -17.57
CA GLN A 66 10.18 5.59 -17.25
C GLN A 66 10.21 5.90 -15.74
N ILE A 67 9.05 6.00 -15.09
CA ILE A 67 9.00 6.30 -13.65
C ILE A 67 9.49 5.12 -12.79
N VAL A 68 9.29 3.88 -13.26
CA VAL A 68 9.86 2.68 -12.62
C VAL A 68 11.37 2.69 -12.74
N ASP A 69 11.90 3.00 -13.93
CA ASP A 69 13.34 3.04 -14.17
C ASP A 69 14.02 4.13 -13.34
N ILE A 70 13.37 5.30 -13.19
CA ILE A 70 13.87 6.36 -12.30
C ILE A 70 13.90 5.84 -10.85
N PHE A 71 12.80 5.27 -10.35
CA PHE A 71 12.79 4.74 -8.99
C PHE A 71 13.85 3.64 -8.76
N GLN A 72 14.09 2.77 -9.75
CA GLN A 72 15.03 1.66 -9.63
C GLN A 72 16.49 2.14 -9.63
N ASN A 73 16.83 3.16 -10.42
CA ASN A 73 18.22 3.51 -10.72
C ASN A 73 18.69 4.86 -10.13
N ASP A 74 17.77 5.78 -9.81
CA ASP A 74 18.11 7.09 -9.28
C ASP A 74 18.22 7.06 -7.75
N SER A 75 19.40 7.37 -7.22
CA SER A 75 19.64 7.42 -5.77
C SER A 75 18.94 8.61 -5.10
N SER A 76 18.56 9.64 -5.85
CA SER A 76 17.80 10.79 -5.32
C SER A 76 16.30 10.52 -5.18
N THR A 77 15.81 9.39 -5.72
CA THR A 77 14.40 8.99 -5.63
C THR A 77 14.24 7.86 -4.62
N ASN A 78 13.87 8.19 -3.39
CA ASN A 78 13.68 7.21 -2.32
C ASN A 78 12.27 6.64 -2.25
N VAL A 79 11.24 7.39 -2.67
CA VAL A 79 9.84 7.01 -2.45
C VAL A 79 9.10 6.74 -3.77
N PHE A 80 8.31 5.66 -3.83
CA PHE A 80 7.39 5.38 -4.94
C PHE A 80 5.95 5.25 -4.44
N LEU A 81 5.12 6.23 -4.79
CA LEU A 81 3.69 6.26 -4.49
C LEU A 81 2.90 5.47 -5.55
N ILE A 82 2.20 4.42 -5.16
CA ILE A 82 1.50 3.52 -6.08
C ILE A 82 0.04 3.35 -5.66
N SER A 83 -0.88 3.65 -6.58
CA SER A 83 -2.28 3.28 -6.35
C SER A 83 -2.49 1.79 -6.60
N ILE A 84 -3.14 1.07 -5.68
CA ILE A 84 -3.38 -0.39 -5.78
C ILE A 84 -4.12 -0.74 -7.08
N LYS A 85 -5.07 0.10 -7.51
CA LYS A 85 -5.79 -0.06 -8.79
C LYS A 85 -4.88 0.00 -10.02
N ALA A 86 -3.75 0.68 -9.92
CA ALA A 86 -2.74 0.76 -10.98
C ALA A 86 -1.55 -0.19 -10.75
N GLY A 87 -1.50 -0.88 -9.60
CA GLY A 87 -0.49 -1.88 -9.24
C GLY A 87 -0.74 -3.28 -9.84
N GLY A 88 -1.88 -3.52 -10.48
CA GLY A 88 -2.19 -4.78 -11.18
C GLY A 88 -1.40 -5.02 -12.48
N VAL A 89 -0.34 -4.26 -12.71
CA VAL A 89 0.48 -4.25 -13.92
C VAL A 89 1.84 -4.78 -13.50
N GLY A 90 2.47 -5.68 -14.28
CA GLY A 90 3.69 -6.40 -13.89
C GLY A 90 4.94 -5.52 -13.76
N LEU A 91 4.98 -4.64 -12.76
CA LEU A 91 6.11 -3.78 -12.45
C LEU A 91 7.17 -4.57 -11.68
N ASN A 92 8.44 -4.38 -12.02
CA ASN A 92 9.58 -4.93 -11.29
C ASN A 92 10.10 -3.84 -10.37
N LEU A 93 10.01 -4.02 -9.04
CA LEU A 93 10.29 -2.97 -8.03
C LEU A 93 11.31 -3.42 -6.97
N THR A 94 12.34 -4.14 -7.42
CA THR A 94 13.37 -4.79 -6.60
C THR A 94 14.28 -3.86 -5.80
N ALA A 95 14.38 -2.57 -6.14
CA ALA A 95 15.22 -1.64 -5.40
C ALA A 95 14.68 -1.31 -4.00
N ALA A 96 13.39 -1.54 -3.76
CA ALA A 96 12.76 -1.26 -2.47
C ALA A 96 13.04 -2.35 -1.43
N ASP A 97 13.33 -1.92 -0.21
CA ASP A 97 13.47 -2.74 0.99
C ASP A 97 12.33 -2.50 1.99
N TYR A 98 11.53 -1.44 1.80
CA TYR A 98 10.38 -1.13 2.64
C TYR A 98 9.11 -0.95 1.82
N ILE A 99 8.00 -1.47 2.35
CA ILE A 99 6.66 -1.33 1.80
C ILE A 99 5.74 -0.79 2.88
N LEU A 100 5.10 0.35 2.62
CA LEU A 100 4.11 0.96 3.49
C LEU A 100 2.74 0.84 2.81
N VAL A 101 1.80 0.17 3.47
CA VAL A 101 0.41 0.07 3.04
C VAL A 101 -0.41 1.03 3.88
N LEU A 102 -0.87 2.12 3.27
CA LEU A 102 -1.53 3.21 3.98
C LEU A 102 -2.97 2.88 4.35
N ASP A 103 -3.64 2.02 3.60
CA ASP A 103 -5.02 1.65 3.87
C ASP A 103 -5.27 0.20 3.46
N PRO A 104 -6.04 -0.56 4.26
CA PRO A 104 -6.28 -1.97 4.00
C PRO A 104 -7.16 -2.13 2.76
N TRP A 105 -6.78 -3.04 1.86
CA TRP A 105 -7.58 -3.42 0.71
C TRP A 105 -8.38 -4.69 1.00
N TRP A 106 -9.68 -4.68 0.69
CA TRP A 106 -10.61 -5.79 1.00
C TRP A 106 -10.21 -7.16 0.38
N ASN A 107 -9.28 -7.19 -0.58
CA ASN A 107 -8.77 -8.41 -1.18
C ASN A 107 -7.27 -8.64 -0.89
N PRO A 108 -6.92 -9.48 0.12
CA PRO A 108 -5.54 -9.79 0.48
C PRO A 108 -4.67 -10.29 -0.68
N ALA A 109 -5.25 -10.97 -1.66
CA ALA A 109 -4.51 -11.52 -2.79
C ALA A 109 -3.89 -10.43 -3.68
N VAL A 110 -4.57 -9.29 -3.84
CA VAL A 110 -4.08 -8.16 -4.64
C VAL A 110 -2.91 -7.47 -3.94
N GLU A 111 -3.01 -7.32 -2.63
CA GLU A 111 -1.94 -6.75 -1.81
C GLU A 111 -0.70 -7.66 -1.81
N ASN A 112 -0.88 -8.95 -1.54
CA ASN A 112 0.21 -9.93 -1.58
C ASN A 112 0.87 -9.99 -2.96
N GLN A 113 0.09 -9.85 -4.04
CA GLN A 113 0.64 -9.77 -5.38
C GLN A 113 1.48 -8.51 -5.58
N ALA A 114 1.06 -7.36 -5.04
CA ALA A 114 1.82 -6.12 -5.11
C ALA A 114 3.12 -6.21 -4.30
N ILE A 115 3.08 -6.78 -3.08
CA ILE A 115 4.25 -7.02 -2.23
C ILE A 115 5.24 -7.98 -2.92
N ALA A 116 4.75 -9.05 -3.53
CA ALA A 116 5.57 -10.02 -4.25
C ALA A 116 6.32 -9.42 -5.46
N ARG A 117 6.00 -8.19 -5.91
CA ARG A 117 6.76 -7.49 -6.96
C ARG A 117 8.01 -6.79 -6.45
N ALA A 118 8.05 -6.44 -5.17
CA ALA A 118 9.26 -5.95 -4.51
C ALA A 118 10.14 -7.12 -4.07
N HIS A 119 9.51 -8.21 -3.60
CA HIS A 119 10.20 -9.40 -3.12
C HIS A 119 10.53 -10.38 -4.27
N ARG A 120 11.72 -10.26 -4.87
CA ARG A 120 12.19 -11.22 -5.87
C ARG A 120 12.99 -12.34 -5.22
N ILE A 121 12.60 -13.59 -5.48
CA ILE A 121 13.30 -14.79 -5.01
C ILE A 121 14.74 -14.78 -5.54
N GLY A 122 15.72 -14.91 -4.64
CA GLY A 122 17.16 -14.89 -4.94
C GLY A 122 17.87 -13.55 -4.66
N GLN A 123 17.18 -12.59 -4.04
CA GLN A 123 17.76 -11.32 -3.58
C GLN A 123 18.06 -11.41 -2.07
N ASP A 124 19.26 -10.99 -1.63
CA ASP A 124 19.68 -11.04 -0.21
C ASP A 124 19.04 -9.95 0.67
N LYS A 125 18.34 -8.99 0.07
CA LYS A 125 17.67 -7.91 0.82
C LYS A 125 16.34 -8.38 1.37
N SER A 126 16.21 -8.34 2.69
CA SER A 126 14.93 -8.50 3.38
C SER A 126 14.00 -7.33 3.03
N VAL A 127 12.73 -7.64 2.75
CA VAL A 127 11.69 -6.65 2.46
C VAL A 127 10.74 -6.55 3.65
N PHE A 128 10.62 -5.37 4.25
CA PHE A 128 9.76 -5.10 5.39
C PHE A 128 8.43 -4.50 4.94
N VAL A 129 7.32 -4.98 5.52
CA VAL A 129 5.98 -4.49 5.20
C VAL A 129 5.33 -3.89 6.44
N TYR A 130 5.03 -2.59 6.39
CA TYR A 130 4.30 -1.84 7.40
C TYR A 130 2.87 -1.60 6.93
N ARG A 131 1.89 -1.94 7.77
CA ARG A 131 0.47 -1.67 7.51
C ARG A 131 -0.04 -0.66 8.52
N PHE A 132 -0.53 0.48 8.02
CA PHE A 132 -1.10 1.52 8.86
C PHE A 132 -2.61 1.34 8.94
N ILE A 133 -3.11 1.14 10.17
CA ILE A 133 -4.51 0.82 10.44
C ILE A 133 -4.97 1.74 11.57
N SER A 134 -6.02 2.51 11.33
CA SER A 134 -6.62 3.35 12.37
C SER A 134 -7.55 2.50 13.22
N VAL A 135 -7.27 2.46 14.53
CA VAL A 135 -8.06 1.73 15.53
C VAL A 135 -9.45 2.39 15.68
N ASP A 136 -10.47 1.59 15.99
CA ASP A 136 -11.88 2.01 16.13
C ASP A 136 -12.48 2.63 14.87
N THR A 137 -11.92 2.30 13.70
CA THR A 137 -12.43 2.75 12.41
C THR A 137 -12.85 1.59 11.52
N VAL A 138 -13.48 1.92 10.38
CA VAL A 138 -13.78 0.96 9.32
C VAL A 138 -12.52 0.20 8.86
N GLU A 139 -11.33 0.80 8.96
CA GLU A 139 -10.07 0.13 8.60
C GLU A 139 -9.78 -1.09 9.48
N GLU A 140 -10.08 -1.02 10.78
CA GLU A 140 -9.93 -2.15 11.71
C GLU A 140 -10.94 -3.26 11.41
N LYS A 141 -12.20 -2.90 11.12
CA LYS A 141 -13.22 -3.88 10.68
C LYS A 141 -12.77 -4.62 9.42
N ILE A 142 -12.17 -3.90 8.45
CA ILE A 142 -11.63 -4.51 7.21
C ILE A 142 -10.47 -5.47 7.55
N GLN A 143 -9.55 -5.09 8.43
CA GLN A 143 -8.46 -5.98 8.86
C GLN A 143 -9.01 -7.28 9.48
N LYS A 144 -9.96 -7.17 10.40
CA LYS A 144 -10.61 -8.33 11.05
C LYS A 144 -11.28 -9.25 10.02
N LEU A 145 -11.94 -8.68 9.00
CA LEU A 145 -12.52 -9.46 7.90
C LEU A 145 -11.45 -10.19 7.07
N GLN A 146 -10.30 -9.55 6.82
CA GLN A 146 -9.20 -10.21 6.11
C GLN A 146 -8.64 -11.38 6.92
N GLU A 147 -8.43 -11.19 8.23
CA GLU A 147 -7.95 -12.23 9.14
C GLU A 147 -8.92 -13.41 9.21
N GLN A 148 -10.23 -13.15 9.34
CA GLN A 148 -11.26 -14.17 9.28
C GLN A 148 -11.26 -14.93 7.95
N LYS A 149 -11.13 -14.21 6.82
CA LYS A 149 -11.06 -14.84 5.51
C LYS A 149 -9.80 -15.71 5.35
N LEU A 150 -8.67 -15.28 5.91
CA LEU A 150 -7.43 -16.05 5.90
C LEU A 150 -7.58 -17.34 6.73
N LEU A 151 -8.13 -17.24 7.94
CA LEU A 151 -8.40 -18.38 8.83
C LEU A 151 -9.33 -19.40 8.16
N LEU A 152 -10.44 -18.93 7.61
CA LEU A 152 -11.34 -19.78 6.83
C LEU A 152 -10.62 -20.42 5.64
N SER A 153 -9.81 -19.65 4.90
CA SER A 153 -9.04 -20.19 3.77
C SER A 153 -8.04 -21.27 4.21
N MET A 154 -7.44 -21.14 5.40
CA MET A 154 -6.56 -22.16 5.98
C MET A 154 -7.35 -23.42 6.39
N GLU A 155 -8.53 -23.25 6.99
CA GLU A 155 -9.45 -24.35 7.35
C GLU A 155 -9.99 -25.08 6.10
N PHE A 156 -10.19 -24.36 4.99
CA PHE A 156 -10.54 -24.92 3.69
C PHE A 156 -9.37 -25.63 2.99
N ILE A 157 -8.11 -25.31 3.30
CA ILE A 157 -6.95 -26.04 2.73
C ILE A 157 -6.80 -27.42 3.38
N GLU A 158 -7.30 -27.63 4.60
CA GLU A 158 -7.39 -28.95 5.23
C GLU A 158 -8.53 -29.83 4.69
N SER A 159 -9.52 -29.25 3.99
CA SER A 159 -10.67 -29.98 3.44
C SER A 159 -10.86 -29.73 1.95
N ALA A 160 -10.50 -30.71 1.13
CA ALA A 160 -10.59 -30.64 -0.33
C ALA A 160 -12.03 -30.40 -0.85
N ASN A 161 -12.43 -29.14 -1.10
CA ASN A 161 -13.22 -28.71 -2.27
C ASN A 161 -13.51 -27.18 -2.28
N PRO A 162 -13.04 -26.42 -3.29
CA PRO A 162 -13.18 -24.97 -3.33
C PRO A 162 -14.45 -24.51 -4.09
N LEU A 163 -14.99 -23.35 -3.70
CA LEU A 163 -16.02 -22.54 -4.40
C LEU A 163 -17.50 -22.84 -4.08
N SER A 164 -17.93 -22.51 -2.86
CA SER A 164 -19.22 -21.84 -2.64
C SER A 164 -19.18 -21.18 -1.25
N VAL A 165 -20.00 -20.16 -1.03
CA VAL A 165 -20.20 -19.44 0.25
C VAL A 165 -19.38 -18.14 0.38
N ILE A 166 -19.80 -17.13 -0.39
CA ILE A 166 -19.96 -15.78 0.18
C ILE A 166 -21.41 -15.38 -0.09
N GLY A 167 -22.23 -15.38 0.96
CA GLY A 167 -23.63 -14.95 0.91
C GLY A 167 -23.75 -13.43 1.05
N LYS A 168 -24.76 -12.84 0.38
CA LYS A 168 -25.06 -11.40 0.34
C LYS A 168 -25.17 -10.70 1.71
N GLU A 169 -25.34 -11.45 2.79
CA GLU A 169 -25.55 -10.91 4.14
C GLU A 169 -24.32 -10.20 4.71
N GLN A 170 -23.09 -10.63 4.39
CA GLN A 170 -21.87 -10.00 4.91
C GLN A 170 -21.56 -8.62 4.30
N MET A 171 -22.18 -8.25 3.18
CA MET A 171 -22.03 -6.90 2.61
C MET A 171 -22.83 -5.84 3.39
N ILE A 172 -23.90 -6.22 4.10
CA ILE A 172 -24.80 -5.26 4.77
C ILE A 172 -24.20 -4.77 6.10
N ASP A 173 -23.39 -5.61 6.76
CA ASP A 173 -22.77 -5.29 8.05
C ASP A 173 -21.56 -4.33 7.93
N ILE A 174 -21.00 -4.20 6.71
CA ILE A 174 -19.89 -3.28 6.41
C ILE A 174 -20.35 -1.81 6.41
N PHE A 175 -21.64 -1.55 6.19
CA PHE A 175 -22.21 -0.21 6.09
C PHE A 175 -23.14 0.17 7.25
N SER A 176 -23.19 -0.65 8.30
CA SER A 176 -23.97 -0.39 9.52
C SER A 176 -23.08 0.01 10.71
#